data_AF-A0A6L9G0P1-F1
#
_entry.id   AF-A0A6L9G0P1-F1
#
_cell.length_a   1.000
_cell.length_b   1.000
_cell.length_c   1.000
_cell.angle_alpha   90.00
_cell.angle_beta   90.00
_cell.angle_gamma   90.00
#
_symmetry.space_group_name_H-M   'P 1'
#
loop_
_entity.id
_entity.type
_entity.pdbx_description
1 polymer ?
#
loop_
_entity_poly.entity_id
_entity_poly.type
_entity_poly.pdbx_seq_one_letter_code
_entity_poly.pdbx_strand_id
1 'polypeptide(L)'
;MAYLVLHPGIRVPRPVLAETFWPDSPGAQALTNLRHKLHKLRQLLQDSSCLMVVDGAIGWVPDPGLRVDIQVFVTQLDAAHAASGKADSREFLEHARLALEEYHGDLMPGNYSDWVPAERERFRTDCTTLCDDVVAAWMVLGEGRRAVAAAG
;
A
#
# COMPACT_ATOMS: atom_id res chain seq x y z
N MET A 1 12.94 0.71 -5.38
CA MET A 1 12.14 1.89 -4.97
C MET A 1 10.80 1.50 -4.39
N ALA A 2 10.12 0.46 -4.88
CA ALA A 2 8.87 -0.05 -4.32
C ALA A 2 8.88 -0.16 -2.78
N TYR A 3 9.99 -0.62 -2.18
CA TYR A 3 10.15 -0.63 -0.72
C TYR A 3 9.78 0.70 -0.03
N LEU A 4 10.24 1.85 -0.55
CA LEU A 4 9.91 3.15 0.05
C LEU A 4 8.45 3.55 -0.17
N VAL A 5 7.90 3.21 -1.34
CA VAL A 5 6.51 3.49 -1.70
C VAL A 5 5.54 2.73 -0.80
N LEU A 6 5.91 1.50 -0.40
CA LEU A 6 5.17 0.65 0.53
C LEU A 6 5.26 1.12 1.99
N HIS A 7 6.27 1.92 2.31
CA HIS A 7 6.54 2.43 3.65
C HIS A 7 6.56 3.97 3.64
N PRO A 8 5.45 4.62 3.24
CA PRO A 8 5.39 6.08 3.18
C PRO A 8 5.63 6.69 4.56
N GLY A 9 6.32 7.83 4.59
CA GLY A 9 6.69 8.51 5.84
C GLY A 9 7.91 7.92 6.57
N ILE A 10 8.34 6.69 6.23
CA ILE A 10 9.57 6.10 6.79
C ILE A 10 10.79 6.66 6.04
N ARG A 11 11.80 7.07 6.81
CA ARG A 11 13.10 7.51 6.30
C ARG A 11 14.11 6.38 6.46
N VAL A 12 14.69 5.95 5.36
CA VAL A 12 15.63 4.83 5.33
C VAL A 12 17.03 5.36 5.01
N PRO A 13 18.05 5.07 5.85
CA PRO A 13 19.43 5.42 5.54
C PRO A 13 19.88 4.80 4.21
N ARG A 14 20.68 5.55 3.44
CA ARG A 14 21.21 5.08 2.15
C ARG A 14 21.92 3.73 2.21
N PRO A 15 22.77 3.42 3.21
CA PRO A 15 23.43 2.11 3.28
C PRO A 15 22.42 0.97 3.40
N VAL A 16 21.43 1.12 4.30
CA VAL A 16 20.36 0.13 4.50
C VAL A 16 19.58 -0.09 3.20
N LEU A 17 19.16 0.99 2.56
CA LEU A 17 18.40 0.90 1.31
C LEU A 17 19.22 0.29 0.17
N ALA A 18 20.53 0.55 0.13
CA ALA A 18 21.43 -0.03 -0.86
C ALA A 18 21.58 -1.54 -0.65
N GLU A 19 21.77 -1.98 0.60
CA GLU A 19 21.83 -3.39 0.97
C GLU A 19 20.51 -4.11 0.67
N THR A 20 19.36 -3.49 0.95
CA THR A 20 18.04 -4.05 0.62
C THR A 20 17.83 -4.31 -0.87
N PHE A 21 18.37 -3.46 -1.75
CA PHE A 21 18.17 -3.59 -3.20
C PHE A 21 19.31 -4.32 -3.93
N TRP A 22 20.52 -4.34 -3.36
CA TRP A 22 21.69 -4.99 -3.94
C TRP A 22 22.46 -5.76 -2.87
N PRO A 23 21.86 -6.81 -2.27
CA PRO A 23 22.50 -7.57 -1.19
C PRO A 23 23.79 -8.27 -1.64
N ASP A 24 23.86 -8.68 -2.90
CA ASP A 24 25.02 -9.38 -3.47
C ASP A 24 26.15 -8.43 -3.93
N SER A 25 25.98 -7.11 -3.77
CA SER A 25 26.98 -6.12 -4.18
C SER A 25 27.82 -5.64 -3.00
N PRO A 26 29.14 -5.43 -3.15
CA PRO A 26 29.95 -4.77 -2.13
C PRO A 26 29.36 -3.39 -1.78
N GLY A 27 29.44 -2.98 -0.51
CA GLY A 27 28.73 -1.79 -0.01
C GLY A 27 28.96 -0.50 -0.83
N ALA A 28 30.19 -0.24 -1.27
CA ALA A 28 30.49 0.92 -2.13
C ALA A 28 29.80 0.84 -3.51
N GLN A 29 29.72 -0.37 -4.08
CA GLN A 29 29.05 -0.61 -5.36
C GLN A 29 27.53 -0.52 -5.19
N ALA A 30 26.97 -1.08 -4.10
CA ALA A 30 25.55 -0.99 -3.78
C ALA A 30 25.11 0.48 -3.64
N LEU A 31 25.89 1.31 -2.94
CA LEU A 31 25.64 2.75 -2.81
C LEU A 31 25.72 3.48 -4.16
N THR A 32 26.66 3.10 -5.03
CA THR A 32 26.77 3.64 -6.39
C THR A 32 25.54 3.29 -7.23
N ASN A 33 25.10 2.02 -7.17
CA ASN A 33 23.89 1.56 -7.83
C ASN A 33 22.65 2.31 -7.33
N LEU A 34 22.54 2.51 -6.01
CA LEU A 34 21.47 3.28 -5.39
C LEU A 34 21.41 4.71 -5.94
N ARG A 35 22.54 5.42 -5.96
CA ARG A 35 22.62 6.78 -6.50
C ARG A 35 22.14 6.85 -7.95
N HIS A 36 22.61 5.93 -8.81
CA HIS A 36 22.18 5.90 -10.21
C HIS A 36 20.69 5.61 -10.36
N LYS A 37 20.15 4.67 -9.58
CA LYS A 37 18.72 4.32 -9.66
C LYS A 37 17.82 5.46 -9.18
N LEU A 38 18.20 6.14 -8.09
CA LEU A 38 17.47 7.30 -7.57
C LEU A 38 17.48 8.47 -8.56
N HIS A 39 18.62 8.73 -9.21
CA HIS A 39 18.72 9.78 -10.22
C HIS A 39 17.76 9.51 -11.39
N LYS A 40 17.77 8.29 -11.94
CA LYS A 40 16.84 7.89 -13.00
C LYS A 40 15.38 8.00 -12.57
N LEU A 41 15.07 7.60 -11.33
CA LEU A 41 13.71 7.70 -10.81
C LEU A 41 13.24 9.15 -10.73
N ARG A 42 14.06 10.06 -10.20
CA ARG A 42 13.71 11.49 -10.12
C ARG A 42 13.37 12.09 -11.48
N GLN A 43 14.12 11.72 -12.51
CA GLN A 43 13.85 12.14 -13.88
C GLN A 43 12.50 11.61 -14.38
N LEU A 44 12.18 10.35 -14.12
CA LEU A 44 10.88 9.76 -14.49
C LEU A 44 9.71 10.40 -13.74
N LEU A 45 9.93 10.78 -12.49
CA LEU A 45 8.95 11.46 -11.64
C LEU A 45 8.91 12.97 -11.87
N GLN A 46 9.64 13.49 -12.87
CA GLN A 46 9.71 14.91 -13.21
C GLN A 46 10.01 15.80 -11.99
N ASP A 47 10.93 15.33 -11.13
CA ASP A 47 11.31 15.99 -9.88
C ASP A 47 10.14 16.26 -8.90
N SER A 48 9.10 15.41 -8.93
CA SER A 48 8.05 15.39 -7.91
C SER A 48 8.64 15.32 -6.49
N SER A 49 7.99 16.02 -5.57
CA SER A 49 8.37 16.09 -4.15
C SER A 49 8.16 14.78 -3.38
N CYS A 50 7.63 13.74 -4.01
CA CYS A 50 7.40 12.44 -3.37
C CYS A 50 8.68 11.78 -2.83
N LEU A 51 9.85 12.05 -3.42
CA LEU A 51 11.12 11.47 -2.99
C LEU A 51 11.93 12.46 -2.16
N MET A 52 11.85 12.36 -0.84
CA MET A 52 12.56 13.24 0.07
C MET A 52 13.94 12.72 0.43
N VAL A 53 14.88 13.63 0.66
CA VAL A 53 16.17 13.34 1.29
C VAL A 53 16.36 14.26 2.47
N VAL A 54 16.52 13.67 3.66
CA VAL A 54 16.73 14.40 4.92
C VAL A 54 17.82 13.66 5.69
N ASP A 55 18.86 14.37 6.11
CA ASP A 55 19.99 13.83 6.90
C ASP A 55 20.63 12.57 6.31
N GLY A 56 20.71 12.48 4.97
CA GLY A 56 21.27 11.33 4.27
C GLY A 56 20.36 10.09 4.22
N ALA A 57 19.17 10.16 4.79
CA ALA A 57 18.11 9.18 4.64
C ALA A 57 17.15 9.56 3.50
N ILE A 58 16.53 8.56 2.90
CA ILE A 58 15.59 8.71 1.79
C ILE A 58 14.21 8.29 2.29
N GLY A 59 13.19 9.10 2.01
CA GLY A 59 11.81 8.79 2.33
C GLY A 59 10.91 8.94 1.12
N TRP A 60 9.74 8.31 1.20
CA TRP A 60 8.64 8.54 0.28
C TRP A 60 7.52 9.32 0.97
N VAL A 61 6.97 10.31 0.28
CA VAL A 61 5.76 11.03 0.65
C VAL A 61 4.74 10.85 -0.47
N PRO A 62 3.49 10.46 -0.16
CA PRO A 62 2.44 10.43 -1.16
C PRO A 62 2.28 11.81 -1.83
N ASP A 63 2.23 11.82 -3.15
CA ASP A 63 2.00 13.03 -3.95
C ASP A 63 0.63 12.90 -4.62
N PRO A 64 -0.29 13.87 -4.46
CA PRO A 64 -1.61 13.84 -5.10
C PRO A 64 -1.56 13.75 -6.62
N GLY A 65 -0.47 14.21 -7.26
CA GLY A 65 -0.25 14.10 -8.70
C GLY A 65 0.21 12.72 -9.16
N LEU A 66 0.50 11.80 -8.24
CA LEU A 66 1.00 10.46 -8.54
C LEU A 66 0.07 9.40 -7.97
N ARG A 67 -0.60 8.67 -8.85
CA ARG A 67 -1.41 7.52 -8.45
C ARG A 67 -0.52 6.29 -8.29
N VAL A 68 -0.56 5.70 -7.10
CA VAL A 68 0.06 4.41 -6.81
C VAL A 68 -1.04 3.48 -6.29
N ASP A 69 -1.33 2.43 -7.03
CA ASP A 69 -2.35 1.40 -6.73
C ASP A 69 -2.31 0.94 -5.26
N ILE A 70 -1.14 0.51 -4.77
CA ILE A 70 -1.01 0.00 -3.41
C ILE A 70 -1.25 1.08 -2.35
N GLN A 71 -0.96 2.35 -2.65
CA GLN A 71 -1.26 3.44 -1.73
C GLN A 71 -2.76 3.73 -1.69
N VAL A 72 -3.44 3.62 -2.83
CA VAL A 72 -4.90 3.71 -2.88
C VAL A 72 -5.52 2.53 -2.10
N PHE A 73 -5.05 1.29 -2.32
CA PHE A 73 -5.47 0.11 -1.57
C PHE A 73 -5.36 0.33 -0.06
N VAL A 74 -4.17 0.68 0.45
CA VAL A 74 -3.93 0.90 1.89
C VAL A 74 -4.80 2.02 2.44
N THR A 75 -4.91 3.15 1.74
CA THR A 75 -5.72 4.29 2.19
C THR A 75 -7.20 3.91 2.31
N GLN A 76 -7.73 3.17 1.35
CA GLN A 76 -9.14 2.75 1.34
C GLN A 76 -9.40 1.63 2.35
N LEU A 77 -8.45 0.72 2.57
CA LEU A 77 -8.52 -0.29 3.61
C LEU A 77 -8.58 0.35 5.01
N ASP A 78 -7.70 1.32 5.29
CA ASP A 78 -7.70 2.05 6.55
C ASP A 78 -9.01 2.82 6.78
N ALA A 79 -9.54 3.44 5.71
CA ALA A 79 -10.83 4.12 5.76
C ALA A 79 -12.01 3.15 5.99
N ALA A 80 -11.97 1.96 5.38
CA ALA A 80 -12.95 0.90 5.63
C ALA A 80 -12.89 0.46 7.09
N HIS A 81 -11.71 0.16 7.63
CA HIS A 81 -11.56 -0.18 9.04
C HIS A 81 -12.06 0.92 9.98
N ALA A 82 -11.81 2.20 9.67
CA ALA A 82 -12.30 3.32 10.46
C ALA A 82 -13.84 3.53 10.38
N ALA A 83 -14.47 3.05 9.31
CA ALA A 83 -15.93 3.03 9.16
C ALA A 83 -16.56 1.78 9.80
N SER A 84 -15.80 0.69 9.93
CA SER A 84 -16.23 -0.53 10.60
C SER A 84 -16.58 -0.25 12.07
N GLY A 85 -17.74 -0.74 12.51
CA GLY A 85 -18.26 -0.49 13.86
C GLY A 85 -19.03 0.83 14.06
N LYS A 86 -19.07 1.72 13.05
CA LYS A 86 -20.09 2.78 13.00
C LYS A 86 -21.41 2.17 12.54
N ALA A 87 -22.53 2.82 12.89
CA ALA A 87 -23.86 2.38 12.45
C ALA A 87 -24.06 2.44 10.92
N ASP A 88 -23.09 2.96 10.16
CA ASP A 88 -23.16 3.09 8.71
C ASP A 88 -22.32 2.02 7.99
N SER A 89 -22.91 0.84 7.79
CA SER A 89 -22.30 -0.22 6.99
C SER A 89 -22.12 0.16 5.51
N ARG A 90 -22.72 1.25 5.01
CA ARG A 90 -22.55 1.68 3.60
C ARG A 90 -21.22 2.40 3.39
N GLU A 91 -20.80 3.24 4.34
CA GLU A 91 -19.49 3.91 4.30
C GLU A 91 -18.36 2.86 4.27
N PHE A 92 -18.46 1.84 5.12
CA PHE A 92 -17.56 0.68 5.09
C PHE A 92 -17.52 0.01 3.70
N LEU A 93 -18.69 -0.32 3.14
CA LEU A 93 -18.78 -1.03 1.85
C LEU A 93 -18.22 -0.22 0.68
N GLU A 94 -18.40 1.11 0.66
CA GLU A 94 -17.82 1.95 -0.39
C GLU A 94 -16.30 1.98 -0.32
N HIS A 95 -15.71 2.18 0.87
CA HIS A 95 -14.27 2.14 1.04
C HIS A 95 -13.69 0.75 0.72
N ALA A 96 -14.35 -0.31 1.17
CA ALA A 96 -13.95 -1.67 0.88
C ALA A 96 -13.96 -1.97 -0.64
N ARG A 97 -14.99 -1.51 -1.37
CA ARG A 97 -15.05 -1.64 -2.84
C ARG A 97 -13.88 -0.93 -3.51
N LEU A 98 -13.60 0.31 -3.12
CA LEU A 98 -12.50 1.10 -3.68
C LEU A 98 -11.13 0.47 -3.38
N ALA A 99 -10.95 -0.16 -2.23
CA ALA A 99 -9.73 -0.92 -1.93
C ALA A 99 -9.60 -2.15 -2.84
N LEU A 100 -10.64 -2.99 -2.91
CA LEU A 100 -10.63 -4.23 -3.70
C LEU A 100 -10.41 -3.99 -5.20
N GLU A 101 -10.85 -2.85 -5.74
CA GLU A 101 -10.61 -2.46 -7.14
C GLU A 101 -9.13 -2.28 -7.47
N GLU A 102 -8.27 -1.99 -6.50
CA GLU A 102 -6.82 -1.82 -6.69
C GLU A 102 -6.02 -3.11 -6.48
N TYR A 103 -6.63 -4.14 -5.89
CA TYR A 103 -5.94 -5.40 -5.63
C TYR A 103 -5.99 -6.32 -6.86
N HIS A 104 -4.92 -6.28 -7.66
CA HIS A 104 -4.83 -7.03 -8.92
C HIS A 104 -4.04 -8.36 -8.81
N GLY A 105 -3.71 -8.79 -7.59
CA GLY A 105 -2.95 -10.02 -7.33
C GLY A 105 -1.62 -9.76 -6.63
N ASP A 106 -0.63 -10.62 -6.86
CA ASP A 106 0.63 -10.60 -6.13
C ASP A 106 1.42 -9.30 -6.36
N LEU A 107 1.89 -8.70 -5.26
CA LEU A 107 2.80 -7.56 -5.29
C LEU A 107 4.09 -7.90 -6.06
N MET A 108 4.40 -7.11 -7.10
CA MET A 108 5.64 -7.20 -7.88
C MET A 108 5.98 -8.63 -8.34
N PRO A 109 5.16 -9.24 -9.23
CA PRO A 109 5.39 -10.60 -9.68
C PRO A 109 6.77 -10.74 -10.33
N GLY A 110 7.47 -11.84 -10.04
CA GLY A 110 8.84 -12.08 -10.52
C GLY A 110 9.94 -11.32 -9.78
N ASN A 111 9.62 -10.52 -8.75
CA ASN A 111 10.63 -9.98 -7.84
C ASN A 111 10.90 -10.95 -6.69
N TYR A 112 12.19 -11.16 -6.40
CA TYR A 112 12.70 -12.12 -5.41
C TYR A 112 13.48 -11.47 -4.27
N SER A 113 13.41 -10.15 -4.09
CA SER A 113 14.01 -9.51 -2.92
C SER A 113 13.38 -10.07 -1.63
N ASP A 114 14.21 -10.32 -0.61
CA ASP A 114 13.81 -11.03 0.62
C ASP A 114 12.65 -10.39 1.40
N TRP A 115 12.43 -9.09 1.23
CA TRP A 115 11.33 -8.38 1.87
C TRP A 115 9.98 -8.57 1.15
N VAL A 116 9.98 -8.93 -0.14
CA VAL A 116 8.76 -9.02 -0.96
C VAL A 116 7.80 -10.14 -0.51
N PRO A 117 8.26 -11.36 -0.16
CA PRO A 117 7.37 -12.43 0.28
C PRO A 117 6.51 -12.06 1.49
N ALA A 118 7.08 -11.38 2.49
CA ALA A 118 6.34 -10.94 3.67
C ALA A 118 5.27 -9.90 3.32
N GLU A 119 5.60 -8.93 2.46
CA GLU A 119 4.65 -7.92 1.99
C GLU A 119 3.51 -8.55 1.14
N ARG A 120 3.83 -9.50 0.27
CA ARG A 120 2.82 -10.25 -0.50
C ARG A 120 1.83 -10.96 0.40
N GLU A 121 2.33 -11.65 1.42
CA GLU A 121 1.49 -12.38 2.36
C GLU A 121 0.60 -11.43 3.18
N ARG A 122 1.15 -10.29 3.62
CA ARG A 122 0.36 -9.25 4.29
C ARG A 122 -0.81 -8.79 3.41
N PHE A 123 -0.54 -8.31 2.20
CA PHE A 123 -1.61 -7.80 1.33
C PHE A 123 -2.62 -8.87 0.90
N ARG A 124 -2.19 -10.13 0.76
CA ARG A 124 -3.11 -11.24 0.51
C ARG A 124 -4.04 -11.48 1.69
N THR A 125 -3.50 -11.46 2.91
CA THR A 125 -4.28 -11.60 4.14
C THR A 125 -5.25 -10.44 4.31
N ASP A 126 -4.78 -9.21 4.11
CA ASP A 126 -5.61 -8.00 4.18
C ASP A 126 -6.77 -8.08 3.18
N CYS A 127 -6.49 -8.44 1.92
CA CYS A 127 -7.53 -8.57 0.90
C CYS A 127 -8.54 -9.68 1.22
N THR A 128 -8.08 -10.84 1.70
CA THR A 128 -8.95 -11.96 2.06
C THR A 128 -9.87 -11.57 3.22
N THR A 129 -9.31 -10.94 4.24
CA THR A 129 -10.05 -10.47 5.43
C THR A 129 -11.09 -9.43 5.03
N LEU A 130 -10.72 -8.46 4.18
CA LEU A 130 -11.66 -7.45 3.69
C LEU A 130 -12.82 -8.07 2.91
N CYS A 131 -12.58 -9.10 2.10
CA CYS A 131 -13.64 -9.83 1.40
C CYS A 131 -14.62 -10.49 2.39
N ASP A 132 -14.12 -11.13 3.43
CA ASP A 132 -14.94 -11.76 4.47
C ASP A 132 -15.80 -10.72 5.20
N ASP A 133 -15.21 -9.57 5.55
CA ASP A 133 -15.91 -8.47 6.22
C ASP A 133 -16.99 -7.84 5.32
N VAL A 134 -16.72 -7.70 4.01
CA VAL A 134 -17.71 -7.25 3.03
C VAL A 134 -18.90 -8.19 2.96
N VAL A 135 -18.66 -9.50 2.93
CA VAL A 135 -19.73 -10.51 2.96
C VAL A 135 -20.56 -10.39 4.25
N ALA A 136 -19.90 -10.26 5.40
CA ALA A 136 -20.57 -10.07 6.68
C ALA A 136 -21.44 -8.80 6.72
N ALA A 137 -20.92 -7.67 6.23
CA ALA A 137 -21.66 -6.40 6.17
C ALA A 137 -22.90 -6.49 5.26
N TRP A 138 -22.79 -7.17 4.12
CA TRP A 138 -23.93 -7.40 3.24
C TRP A 138 -25.01 -8.27 3.86
N MET A 139 -24.64 -9.29 4.67
CA MET A 139 -25.60 -10.11 5.40
C MET A 139 -26.39 -9.27 6.41
N VAL A 140 -25.71 -8.45 7.20
CA VAL A 140 -26.36 -7.54 8.17
C VAL A 140 -27.30 -6.54 7.48
N LEU A 141 -26.89 -5.93 6.37
CA LEU A 141 -27.76 -5.02 5.59
C LEU A 141 -28.92 -5.76 4.89
N GLY A 142 -28.73 -7.02 4.51
CA GLY A 142 -29.76 -7.89 3.94
C GLY A 142 -30.81 -8.30 4.97
N GLU A 143 -30.39 -8.59 6.20
CA GLU A 143 -31.25 -8.80 7.36
C GLU A 143 -31.93 -7.49 7.81
N GLY A 144 -31.23 -6.36 7.73
CA GLY A 144 -31.77 -5.02 7.99
C GLY A 144 -32.87 -4.61 6.99
N ARG A 145 -32.74 -4.96 5.71
CA ARG A 145 -33.81 -4.75 4.70
C ARG A 145 -35.06 -5.60 4.97
N ARG A 146 -34.92 -6.77 5.62
CA ARG A 146 -36.06 -7.60 6.06
C ARG A 146 -36.73 -7.05 7.33
N ALA A 147 -35.97 -6.44 8.24
CA ALA A 147 -36.51 -5.88 9.48
C ALA A 147 -37.40 -4.65 9.27
N VAL A 148 -37.13 -3.81 8.26
CA VAL A 148 -37.95 -2.62 7.96
C VAL A 148 -39.31 -2.99 7.32
N ALA A 149 -39.43 -4.16 6.68
CA ALA A 149 -40.67 -4.61 6.05
C ALA A 149 -41.63 -5.36 7.01
N ALA A 150 -41.18 -5.71 8.22
CA ALA A 150 -41.99 -6.41 9.23
C ALA A 150 -42.58 -5.48 10.31
N ALA A 151 -42.36 -4.17 10.19
CA ALA A 151 -42.85 -3.15 11.12
C ALA A 151 -43.89 -2.19 10.49
N GLY A 152 -44.49 -2.58 9.35
CA GLY A 152 -45.55 -1.85 8.66
C GLY A 152 -46.87 -2.60 8.66
#